data_AF-A0A3R7L4G4-F1
#
_entry.id   AF-A0A3R7L4G4-F1
#
_cell.length_a   1.000
_cell.length_b   1.000
_cell.length_c   1.000
_cell.angle_alpha   90.00
_cell.angle_beta   90.00
_cell.angle_gamma   90.00
#
_symmetry.space_group_name_H-M   'P 1'
#
loop_
_entity.id
_entity.type
_entity.pdbx_description
1 polymer ?
#
loop_
_entity_poly.entity_id
_entity_poly.type
_entity_poly.pdbx_seq_one_letter_code
_entity_poly.pdbx_strand_id
1 'polypeptide(L)'
;MRRTAAAWGGFTMKYKKGTGLWDEDHVNDYKANRYLSARATMRWYYDMERLQTRNSLNARRGTQSHNNNVGLHHSGRGAFEREVERRGLQVEKYALTTTTGAMRVAELTLLRRLELEKRAEAAMAEQRAALRRPAPSAWYDEAMGPLNPEFLRRMQPHYEVDITTLPESPLMREPQLQQQQQAQQRLHQGSA
;
A
#
# COMPACT_ATOMS: atom_id res chain seq x y z
N MET A 1 16.90 53.35 -8.96
CA MET A 1 17.38 51.95 -9.01
C MET A 1 16.68 51.15 -7.91
N ARG A 2 15.70 50.30 -8.24
CA ARG A 2 15.03 49.42 -7.27
C ARG A 2 16.00 48.31 -6.87
N ARG A 3 16.40 48.26 -5.60
CA ARG A 3 17.20 47.17 -5.03
C ARG A 3 16.38 45.88 -5.14
N THR A 4 16.71 45.03 -6.10
CA THR A 4 16.11 43.71 -6.25
C THR A 4 16.47 42.85 -5.04
N ALA A 5 15.45 42.24 -4.42
CA ALA A 5 15.54 41.36 -3.25
C ALA A 5 16.22 40.01 -3.56
N ALA A 6 17.35 40.02 -4.26
CA ALA A 6 18.14 38.82 -4.57
C ALA A 6 18.96 38.31 -3.38
N ALA A 7 19.00 39.06 -2.27
CA ALA A 7 19.96 38.85 -1.17
C ALA A 7 19.42 38.06 0.05
N TRP A 8 18.37 37.25 -0.09
CA TRP A 8 17.78 36.46 1.02
C TRP A 8 17.75 34.95 0.75
N GLY A 9 18.42 34.48 -0.32
CA GLY A 9 18.61 33.05 -0.56
C GLY A 9 19.84 32.54 0.19
N GLY A 10 19.65 31.58 1.11
CA GLY A 10 20.72 30.90 1.83
C GLY A 10 20.87 29.43 1.42
N PHE A 11 21.79 28.73 2.09
CA PHE A 11 21.91 27.28 1.95
C PHE A 11 20.61 26.60 2.41
N THR A 12 20.05 25.79 1.52
CA THR A 12 18.96 24.87 1.80
C THR A 12 19.30 23.56 1.09
N MET A 13 18.94 22.42 1.69
CA MET A 13 19.34 21.08 1.21
C MET A 13 18.56 20.67 -0.05
N LYS A 14 18.74 21.39 -1.16
CA LYS A 14 18.05 21.11 -2.44
C LYS A 14 18.26 19.68 -2.91
N TYR A 15 19.42 19.10 -2.64
CA TYR A 15 19.76 17.72 -3.00
C TYR A 15 18.98 16.65 -2.20
N LYS A 16 18.37 17.00 -1.06
CA LYS A 16 17.43 16.12 -0.33
C LYS A 16 15.97 16.40 -0.67
N LYS A 17 15.69 17.51 -1.36
CA LYS A 17 14.31 17.87 -1.69
C LYS A 17 13.84 17.00 -2.85
N GLY A 18 12.71 16.30 -2.68
CA GLY A 18 12.16 15.40 -3.69
C GLY A 18 12.89 14.06 -3.80
N THR A 19 13.68 13.67 -2.79
CA THR A 19 14.31 12.34 -2.70
C THR A 19 13.52 11.36 -1.82
N GLY A 20 12.42 11.80 -1.22
CA GLY A 20 11.52 10.95 -0.45
C GLY A 20 10.73 10.00 -1.34
N LEU A 21 9.99 9.10 -0.70
CA LEU A 21 9.11 8.18 -1.43
C LEU A 21 7.84 8.89 -1.90
N TRP A 22 7.41 9.92 -1.16
CA TRP A 22 6.18 10.66 -1.37
C TRP A 22 6.40 12.17 -1.43
N ASP A 23 5.38 12.92 -1.85
CA ASP A 23 5.47 14.37 -2.09
C ASP A 23 5.55 15.21 -0.80
N GLU A 24 5.07 14.68 0.32
CA GLU A 24 5.13 15.29 1.65
C GLU A 24 6.52 15.20 2.31
N ASP A 25 7.37 14.31 1.82
CA ASP A 25 8.68 14.05 2.42
C ASP A 25 9.66 15.21 2.16
N HIS A 26 10.48 15.53 3.17
CA HIS A 26 11.48 16.60 3.10
C HIS A 26 10.91 17.99 2.76
N VAL A 27 9.63 18.21 3.07
CA VAL A 27 8.98 19.52 3.07
C VAL A 27 8.99 20.07 4.50
N ASN A 28 9.36 21.34 4.66
CA ASN A 28 9.27 22.01 5.95
C ASN A 28 7.81 22.48 6.21
N ASP A 29 6.93 21.54 6.55
CA ASP A 29 5.55 21.81 6.93
C ASP A 29 5.41 21.93 8.46
N TYR A 30 5.50 23.17 8.95
CA TYR A 30 5.38 23.50 10.37
C TYR A 30 4.03 24.15 10.72
N LYS A 31 3.06 24.10 9.81
CA LYS A 31 1.75 24.77 9.98
C LYS A 31 0.57 23.80 10.08
N ALA A 32 0.85 22.50 10.17
CA ALA A 32 -0.15 21.47 10.34
C ALA A 32 -0.70 21.42 11.78
N ASN A 33 -1.95 20.96 11.92
CA ASN A 33 -2.59 20.67 13.20
C ASN A 33 -2.51 19.17 13.52
N ARG A 34 -2.57 18.80 14.81
CA ARG A 34 -2.56 17.39 15.24
C ARG A 34 -3.75 16.57 14.72
N TYR A 35 -4.92 17.19 14.62
CA TYR A 35 -6.12 16.58 14.05
C TYR A 35 -6.54 17.36 12.81
N LEU A 36 -6.71 16.63 11.71
CA LEU A 36 -7.18 17.16 10.45
C LEU A 36 -8.53 16.53 10.12
N SER A 37 -9.55 17.36 9.90
CA SER A 37 -10.83 16.91 9.35
C SER A 37 -10.65 16.44 7.91
N ALA A 38 -11.63 15.71 7.35
CA ALA A 38 -11.53 15.20 5.98
C ALA A 38 -11.16 16.28 4.95
N ARG A 39 -11.77 17.48 5.05
CA ARG A 39 -11.45 18.63 4.18
C ARG A 39 -10.03 19.15 4.40
N ALA A 40 -9.58 19.22 5.66
CA ALA A 40 -8.24 19.67 5.98
C ALA A 40 -7.17 18.68 5.46
N THR A 41 -7.41 17.38 5.61
CA THR A 41 -6.53 16.32 5.09
C THR A 41 -6.48 16.35 3.56
N MET A 42 -7.62 16.45 2.87
CA MET A 42 -7.64 16.60 1.41
C MET A 42 -6.86 17.84 0.97
N ARG A 43 -7.02 18.95 1.69
CA ARG A 43 -6.31 20.18 1.37
C ARG A 43 -4.81 20.03 1.57
N TRP A 44 -4.39 19.34 2.61
CA TRP A 44 -2.99 19.05 2.89
C TRP A 44 -2.34 18.23 1.77
N TYR A 45 -2.98 17.14 1.32
CA TYR A 45 -2.50 16.36 0.16
C TYR A 45 -2.40 17.21 -1.11
N TYR A 46 -3.44 18.01 -1.39
CA TYR A 46 -3.42 18.93 -2.54
C TYR A 46 -2.27 19.95 -2.45
N ASP A 47 -2.02 20.52 -1.26
CA ASP A 47 -0.97 21.52 -1.10
C ASP A 47 0.43 20.89 -1.27
N MET A 48 0.64 19.62 -0.87
CA MET A 48 1.88 18.88 -1.13
C MET A 48 2.10 18.60 -2.62
N GLU A 49 1.12 18.01 -3.30
CA GLU A 49 1.16 17.75 -4.75
C GLU A 49 1.37 19.05 -5.54
N ARG A 50 0.63 20.11 -5.17
CA ARG A 50 0.75 21.44 -5.79
C ARG A 50 2.14 22.02 -5.58
N LEU A 51 2.72 21.89 -4.40
CA LEU A 51 4.06 22.40 -4.09
C LEU A 51 5.11 21.72 -4.97
N GLN A 52 5.09 20.38 -5.04
CA GLN A 52 6.02 19.61 -5.85
C GLN A 52 5.88 19.93 -7.35
N THR A 53 4.63 19.95 -7.84
CA THR A 53 4.31 20.26 -9.24
C THR A 53 4.73 21.68 -9.62
N ARG A 54 4.39 22.69 -8.79
CA ARG A 54 4.79 24.08 -9.07
C ARG A 54 6.30 24.26 -9.08
N ASN A 55 7.03 23.64 -8.15
CA ASN A 55 8.48 23.71 -8.11
C ASN A 55 9.08 23.15 -9.41
N SER A 56 8.61 21.97 -9.82
CA SER A 56 9.05 21.31 -11.06
C SER A 56 8.73 22.11 -12.32
N LEU A 57 7.49 22.61 -12.45
CA LEU A 57 7.07 23.39 -13.62
C LEU A 57 7.77 24.75 -13.71
N ASN A 58 7.94 25.45 -12.58
CA ASN A 58 8.65 26.72 -12.58
C ASN A 58 10.13 26.56 -12.93
N ALA A 59 10.79 25.49 -12.45
CA ALA A 59 12.16 25.17 -12.82
C ALA A 59 12.27 24.85 -14.31
N ARG A 60 11.41 23.95 -14.83
CA ARG A 60 11.37 23.60 -16.26
C ARG A 60 11.17 24.83 -17.15
N ARG A 61 10.17 25.65 -16.85
CA ARG A 61 9.91 26.89 -17.58
C ARG A 61 11.10 27.84 -17.52
N GLY A 62 11.67 28.06 -16.33
CA GLY A 62 12.81 28.95 -16.14
C GLY A 62 14.01 28.54 -16.99
N THR A 63 14.37 27.25 -16.97
CA THR A 63 15.48 26.71 -17.76
C THR A 63 15.19 26.78 -19.26
N GLN A 64 14.01 26.36 -19.72
CA GLN A 64 13.66 26.38 -21.14
C GLN A 64 13.64 27.79 -21.72
N SER A 65 13.05 28.75 -20.99
CA SER A 65 13.04 30.16 -21.40
C SER A 65 14.46 30.74 -21.45
N HIS A 66 15.31 30.43 -20.46
CA HIS A 66 16.71 30.86 -20.46
C HIS A 66 17.47 30.29 -21.67
N ASN A 67 17.37 28.98 -21.92
CA ASN A 67 18.03 28.31 -23.03
C ASN A 67 17.62 28.91 -24.39
N ASN A 68 16.33 29.15 -24.58
CA ASN A 68 15.83 29.78 -25.81
C ASN A 68 16.37 31.21 -25.98
N ASN A 69 16.42 31.99 -24.90
CA ASN A 69 16.95 33.36 -24.95
C ASN A 69 18.43 33.43 -25.27
N VAL A 70 19.21 32.39 -24.92
CA VAL A 70 20.64 32.28 -25.28
C VAL A 70 20.86 31.55 -26.61
N GLY A 71 19.80 31.23 -27.37
CA GLY A 71 19.87 30.64 -28.71
C GLY A 71 20.10 29.12 -28.76
N LEU A 72 19.92 28.43 -27.64
CA LEU A 72 19.98 26.96 -27.56
C LEU A 72 18.58 26.33 -27.69
N HIS A 73 18.52 25.01 -27.90
CA HIS A 73 17.25 24.30 -27.83
C HIS A 73 16.65 24.34 -26.41
N HIS A 74 15.35 24.06 -26.23
CA HIS A 74 14.71 24.08 -24.92
C HIS A 74 15.36 23.12 -23.91
N SER A 75 15.96 22.03 -24.39
CA SER A 75 16.73 21.06 -23.61
C SER A 75 18.17 21.51 -23.28
N GLY A 76 18.64 22.62 -23.84
CA GLY A 76 20.02 23.10 -23.72
C GLY A 76 20.97 22.56 -24.79
N ARG A 77 20.49 21.72 -25.71
CA ARG A 77 21.29 21.17 -26.82
C ARG A 77 21.64 22.26 -27.85
N GLY A 78 22.88 22.22 -28.33
CA GLY A 78 23.41 23.14 -29.32
C GLY A 78 23.43 22.55 -30.73
N ALA A 79 24.17 23.19 -31.62
CA ALA A 79 24.28 22.78 -33.02
C ALA A 79 25.01 21.43 -33.19
N PHE A 80 26.02 21.16 -32.36
CA PHE A 80 26.78 19.91 -32.42
C PHE A 80 25.90 18.70 -32.06
N GLU A 81 25.19 18.75 -30.94
CA GLU A 81 24.30 17.68 -30.50
C GLU A 81 23.20 17.42 -31.53
N ARG A 82 22.64 18.49 -32.11
CA ARG A 82 21.65 18.39 -33.18
C ARG A 82 22.20 17.69 -34.43
N GLU A 83 23.45 17.93 -34.78
CA GLU A 83 24.11 17.28 -35.93
C GLU A 83 24.43 15.81 -35.64
N VAL A 84 24.85 15.48 -34.42
CA VAL A 84 25.05 14.10 -33.97
C VAL A 84 23.72 13.32 -34.03
N GLU A 85 22.63 13.92 -33.57
CA GLU A 85 21.27 13.35 -33.69
C GLU A 85 20.84 13.19 -35.15
N ARG A 86 21.11 14.19 -36.01
CA ARG A 86 20.82 14.12 -37.45
C ARG A 86 21.54 12.94 -38.11
N ARG A 87 22.73 12.59 -37.62
CA ARG A 87 23.50 11.42 -38.07
C ARG A 87 23.03 10.10 -37.44
N GLY A 88 22.02 10.13 -36.57
CA GLY A 88 21.48 8.93 -35.90
C GLY A 88 22.38 8.38 -34.80
N LEU A 89 23.34 9.17 -34.31
CA LEU A 89 24.26 8.76 -33.26
C LEU A 89 23.72 9.16 -31.88
N GLN A 90 24.05 8.36 -30.87
CA GLN A 90 23.68 8.65 -29.48
C GLN A 90 24.53 9.80 -28.93
N VAL A 91 23.88 10.88 -28.48
CA VAL A 91 24.54 12.05 -27.89
C VAL A 91 24.98 11.78 -26.44
N GLU A 92 24.05 11.30 -25.61
CA GLU A 92 24.28 11.12 -24.17
C GLU A 92 25.08 9.86 -23.90
N LYS A 93 26.06 9.92 -22.99
CA LYS A 93 26.81 8.73 -22.56
C LYS A 93 25.90 7.66 -21.93
N TYR A 94 24.90 8.08 -21.15
CA TYR A 94 23.97 7.20 -20.47
C TYR A 94 22.53 7.61 -20.80
N ALA A 95 21.86 6.83 -21.65
CA ALA A 95 20.45 7.03 -21.96
C ALA A 95 19.57 6.51 -20.80
N LEU A 96 19.05 7.43 -19.99
CA LEU A 96 18.17 7.09 -18.87
C LEU A 96 16.79 6.64 -19.38
N THR A 97 16.10 5.82 -18.58
CA THR A 97 14.75 5.33 -18.89
C THR A 97 13.78 6.50 -19.07
N THR A 98 13.02 6.46 -20.17
CA THR A 98 12.01 7.48 -20.48
C THR A 98 10.71 7.24 -19.69
N THR A 99 9.79 8.22 -19.75
CA THR A 99 8.45 8.09 -19.15
C THR A 99 7.70 6.88 -19.69
N THR A 100 7.76 6.62 -21.01
CA THR A 100 7.16 5.44 -21.63
C THR A 100 7.77 4.14 -21.08
N GLY A 101 9.09 4.08 -20.91
CA GLY A 101 9.76 2.92 -20.33
C GLY A 101 9.31 2.65 -18.90
N ALA A 102 9.26 3.68 -18.05
CA ALA A 102 8.81 3.57 -16.68
C ALA A 102 7.34 3.14 -16.58
N MET A 103 6.45 3.75 -17.38
CA MET A 103 5.03 3.39 -17.43
C MET A 103 4.83 1.94 -17.89
N ARG A 104 5.58 1.49 -18.91
CA ARG A 104 5.47 0.12 -19.42
C ARG A 104 5.90 -0.91 -18.39
N VAL A 105 6.96 -0.63 -17.63
CA VAL A 105 7.42 -1.50 -16.55
C VAL A 105 6.40 -1.56 -15.41
N ALA A 106 5.76 -0.44 -15.06
CA ALA A 106 4.69 -0.44 -14.07
C ALA A 106 3.48 -1.26 -14.56
N GLU A 107 3.04 -1.03 -15.79
CA GLU A 107 1.91 -1.72 -16.42
C GLU A 107 2.11 -3.24 -16.46
N LEU A 108 3.24 -3.71 -17.01
CA LEU A 108 3.52 -5.15 -17.11
C LEU A 108 3.57 -5.81 -15.72
N THR A 109 4.07 -5.08 -14.72
CA THR A 109 4.16 -5.58 -13.34
C THR A 109 2.77 -5.74 -12.77
N LEU A 110 1.87 -4.76 -12.96
CA LEU A 110 0.49 -4.83 -12.50
C LEU A 110 -0.29 -5.95 -13.20
N LEU A 111 -0.16 -6.08 -14.52
CA LEU A 111 -0.81 -7.17 -15.27
C LEU A 111 -0.36 -8.56 -14.78
N ARG A 112 0.94 -8.72 -14.51
CA ARG A 112 1.47 -9.97 -13.94
C ARG A 112 0.92 -10.21 -12.53
N ARG A 113 0.79 -9.17 -11.70
CA ARG A 113 0.21 -9.30 -10.35
C ARG A 113 -1.25 -9.75 -10.42
N LEU A 114 -2.05 -9.16 -11.29
CA LEU A 114 -3.44 -9.56 -11.50
C LEU A 114 -3.57 -11.03 -11.94
N GLU A 115 -2.69 -11.49 -12.83
CA GLU A 115 -2.68 -12.90 -13.25
C GLU A 115 -2.30 -13.84 -12.10
N LEU A 116 -1.32 -13.45 -11.27
CA LEU A 116 -0.96 -14.22 -10.09
C LEU A 116 -2.08 -14.24 -9.04
N GLU A 117 -2.78 -13.13 -8.85
CA GLU A 117 -3.93 -13.03 -7.94
C GLU A 117 -5.06 -13.96 -8.37
N LYS A 118 -5.39 -14.03 -9.66
CA LYS A 118 -6.38 -14.97 -10.19
C LYS A 118 -6.00 -16.43 -9.94
N ARG A 119 -4.73 -16.77 -10.20
CA ARG A 119 -4.23 -18.14 -9.94
C ARG A 119 -4.24 -18.47 -8.46
N ALA A 120 -3.84 -17.52 -7.62
CA ALA A 120 -3.87 -17.67 -6.18
C ALA A 120 -5.31 -17.82 -5.67
N GLU A 121 -6.26 -17.05 -6.19
CA GLU A 121 -7.67 -17.15 -5.83
C GLU A 121 -8.23 -18.54 -6.14
N ALA A 122 -7.99 -19.07 -7.34
CA ALA A 122 -8.42 -20.41 -7.72
C ALA A 122 -7.80 -21.48 -6.80
N ALA A 123 -6.48 -21.45 -6.62
CA ALA A 123 -5.78 -22.41 -5.75
C ALA A 123 -6.25 -22.33 -4.30
N MET A 124 -6.46 -21.11 -3.77
CA MET A 124 -6.97 -20.91 -2.41
C MET A 124 -8.45 -21.31 -2.28
N ALA A 125 -9.26 -21.22 -3.32
CA ALA A 125 -10.63 -21.72 -3.32
C ALA A 125 -10.64 -23.25 -3.24
N GLU A 126 -9.82 -23.94 -4.05
CA GLU A 126 -9.66 -25.39 -4.01
C GLU A 126 -9.15 -25.86 -2.63
N GLN A 127 -8.12 -25.21 -2.09
CA GLN A 127 -7.59 -25.54 -0.77
C GLN A 127 -8.62 -25.30 0.34
N ARG A 128 -9.36 -24.19 0.31
CA ARG A 128 -10.42 -23.92 1.30
C ARG A 128 -11.55 -24.94 1.22
N ALA A 129 -11.94 -25.36 0.03
CA ALA A 129 -12.94 -26.41 -0.14
C ALA A 129 -12.45 -27.75 0.42
N ALA A 130 -11.20 -28.13 0.14
CA ALA A 130 -10.59 -29.35 0.64
C ALA A 130 -10.41 -29.36 2.17
N LEU A 131 -10.13 -28.19 2.77
CA LEU A 131 -9.95 -28.02 4.22
C LEU A 131 -11.25 -27.72 4.98
N ARG A 132 -12.39 -27.63 4.28
CA ARG A 132 -13.68 -27.37 4.93
C ARG A 132 -13.99 -28.50 5.90
N ARG A 133 -14.39 -28.15 7.12
CA ARG A 133 -14.77 -29.10 8.17
C ARG A 133 -16.21 -28.82 8.60
N PRO A 134 -17.00 -29.85 8.90
CA PRO A 134 -18.38 -29.66 9.35
C PRO A 134 -18.43 -28.96 10.72
N ALA A 135 -17.43 -29.19 11.59
CA ALA A 135 -17.35 -28.62 12.93
C ALA A 135 -15.97 -27.97 13.22
N PRO A 136 -15.91 -26.98 14.12
CA PRO A 136 -14.66 -26.32 14.52
C PRO A 136 -13.61 -27.25 15.14
N SER A 137 -12.33 -26.92 14.97
CA SER A 137 -11.24 -27.61 15.66
C SER A 137 -10.98 -27.02 17.05
N ALA A 138 -9.91 -27.44 17.73
CA ALA A 138 -9.62 -27.11 19.13
C ALA A 138 -9.57 -25.61 19.47
N TRP A 139 -9.55 -24.72 18.46
CA TRP A 139 -9.65 -23.28 18.69
C TRP A 139 -11.01 -22.82 19.25
N TYR A 140 -12.08 -23.61 19.04
CA TYR A 140 -13.42 -23.32 19.56
C TYR A 140 -13.55 -23.89 20.98
N ASP A 141 -12.83 -23.27 21.92
CA ASP A 141 -12.75 -23.63 23.33
C ASP A 141 -12.54 -22.37 24.17
N GLU A 142 -13.25 -22.24 25.30
CA GLU A 142 -13.26 -21.04 26.14
C GLU A 142 -12.39 -21.16 27.40
N ALA A 143 -11.53 -22.18 27.46
CA ALA A 143 -10.66 -22.46 28.60
C ALA A 143 -9.75 -21.28 29.00
N MET A 144 -9.29 -20.52 28.02
CA MET A 144 -8.36 -19.40 28.20
C MET A 144 -9.04 -18.03 28.09
N GLY A 145 -10.37 -17.99 27.94
CA GLY A 145 -11.15 -16.77 27.79
C GLY A 145 -12.34 -16.93 26.84
N PRO A 146 -13.31 -16.00 26.88
CA PRO A 146 -14.52 -16.09 26.07
C PRO A 146 -14.23 -15.90 24.58
N LEU A 147 -15.00 -16.59 23.73
CA LEU A 147 -14.93 -16.39 22.29
C LEU A 147 -15.55 -15.05 21.88
N ASN A 148 -15.08 -14.47 20.77
CA ASN A 148 -15.62 -13.21 20.24
C ASN A 148 -16.82 -13.47 19.31
N PRO A 149 -18.05 -13.04 19.67
CA PRO A 149 -19.24 -13.27 18.84
C PRO A 149 -19.14 -12.69 17.42
N GLU A 150 -18.48 -11.54 17.24
CA GLU A 150 -18.30 -10.94 15.91
C GLU A 150 -17.39 -11.76 15.01
N PHE A 151 -16.39 -12.44 15.60
CA PHE A 151 -15.55 -13.37 14.87
C PHE A 151 -16.32 -14.63 14.49
N LEU A 152 -17.12 -15.17 15.41
CA LEU A 152 -17.94 -16.36 15.15
C LEU A 152 -18.95 -16.13 14.03
N ARG A 153 -19.60 -14.96 13.98
CA ARG A 153 -20.47 -14.57 12.85
C ARG A 153 -19.77 -14.62 11.50
N ARG A 154 -18.51 -14.16 11.43
CA ARG A 154 -17.71 -14.19 10.20
C ARG A 154 -17.23 -15.60 9.85
N MET A 155 -17.04 -16.46 10.85
CA MET A 155 -16.59 -17.84 10.68
C MET A 155 -17.72 -18.81 10.36
N GLN A 156 -18.98 -18.47 10.64
CA GLN A 156 -20.16 -19.32 10.40
C GLN A 156 -20.20 -19.94 9.00
N PRO A 157 -19.92 -19.23 7.89
CA PRO A 157 -19.98 -19.82 6.54
C PRO A 157 -18.98 -20.96 6.30
N HIS A 158 -17.95 -21.09 7.14
CA HIS A 158 -16.92 -22.12 7.02
C HIS A 158 -17.33 -23.47 7.62
N TYR A 159 -18.38 -23.50 8.45
CA TYR A 159 -18.84 -24.69 9.17
C TYR A 159 -20.30 -25.01 8.79
N GLU A 160 -20.74 -26.22 9.10
CA GLU A 160 -22.14 -26.64 8.88
C GLU A 160 -22.98 -26.47 10.14
N VAL A 161 -22.37 -26.69 11.31
CA VAL A 161 -23.02 -26.46 12.61
C VAL A 161 -23.12 -24.98 12.93
N ASP A 162 -24.15 -24.59 13.68
CA ASP A 162 -24.24 -23.23 14.23
C ASP A 162 -23.18 -23.05 15.32
N ILE A 163 -22.24 -22.13 15.08
CA ILE A 163 -21.17 -21.77 16.00
C ILE A 163 -21.39 -20.39 16.62
N THR A 164 -22.50 -19.71 16.28
CA THR A 164 -22.78 -18.37 16.76
C THR A 164 -23.53 -18.34 18.07
N THR A 165 -24.31 -19.39 18.36
CA THR A 165 -25.05 -19.55 19.60
C THR A 165 -24.14 -20.13 20.69
N LEU A 166 -23.58 -19.26 21.54
CA LEU A 166 -22.80 -19.66 22.72
C LEU A 166 -23.71 -19.85 23.94
N PRO A 167 -23.46 -20.88 24.76
CA PRO A 167 -24.13 -21.03 26.06
C PRO A 167 -23.66 -19.95 27.05
N GLU A 168 -24.45 -19.69 28.10
CA GLU A 168 -24.08 -18.75 29.17
C GLU A 168 -22.88 -19.25 30.02
N SER A 169 -22.66 -20.56 30.06
CA SER A 169 -21.53 -21.18 30.75
C SER A 169 -20.36 -21.39 29.78
N PRO A 170 -19.09 -21.25 30.23
CA PRO A 170 -17.92 -21.39 29.36
C PRO A 170 -17.90 -22.73 28.63
N LEU A 171 -17.77 -22.69 27.31
CA LEU A 171 -17.71 -23.90 26.49
C LEU A 171 -16.31 -24.53 26.62
N MET A 172 -16.23 -25.64 27.38
CA MET A 172 -14.98 -26.38 27.62
C MET A 172 -15.00 -27.72 26.89
N ARG A 173 -14.03 -27.98 26.00
CA ARG A 173 -14.06 -29.18 25.16
C ARG A 173 -13.58 -30.47 25.84
N GLU A 174 -12.59 -30.39 26.72
CA GLU A 174 -12.01 -31.55 27.43
C GLU A 174 -12.91 -32.18 28.53
N PRO A 175 -13.61 -31.41 29.40
CA PRO A 175 -14.40 -32.02 30.48
C PRO A 175 -15.69 -32.72 30.00
N GLN A 176 -16.22 -32.39 28.81
CA GLN A 176 -17.44 -33.02 28.27
C GLN A 176 -17.20 -34.45 27.78
N LEU A 177 -16.03 -34.75 27.21
CA LEU A 177 -15.65 -36.11 26.79
C LEU A 177 -15.45 -37.05 27.99
N GLN A 178 -14.86 -36.54 29.09
CA GLN A 178 -14.67 -37.32 30.32
C GLN A 178 -15.99 -37.59 31.06
N GLN A 179 -16.91 -36.62 31.11
CA GLN A 179 -18.23 -36.83 31.72
C GLN A 179 -19.10 -37.82 30.92
N GLN A 180 -19.07 -37.79 29.58
CA GLN A 180 -19.80 -38.76 28.76
C GLN A 180 -19.27 -40.19 28.91
N GLN A 181 -17.95 -40.38 28.99
CA GLN A 181 -17.35 -41.70 29.25
C GLN A 181 -17.67 -42.23 30.66
N GLN A 182 -17.65 -41.37 31.69
CA GLN A 182 -18.06 -41.78 33.04
C GLN A 182 -19.56 -42.11 33.14
N ALA A 183 -20.42 -41.39 32.42
CA ALA A 183 -21.86 -41.68 32.39
C ALA A 183 -22.16 -43.02 31.72
N GLN A 184 -21.46 -43.37 30.63
CA GLN A 184 -21.59 -44.68 29.96
C GLN A 184 -21.07 -45.84 30.83
N GLN A 185 -19.97 -45.64 31.57
CA GLN A 185 -19.46 -46.64 32.51
C GLN A 185 -20.41 -46.90 33.69
N ARG A 186 -21.11 -45.86 34.19
CA ARG A 186 -22.12 -46.03 35.26
C ARG A 186 -23.38 -46.77 34.79
N LEU A 187 -23.79 -46.59 33.53
CA LEU A 187 -24.94 -47.32 32.95
C LEU A 187 -24.65 -48.82 32.78
N HIS A 188 -23.41 -49.19 32.41
CA HIS A 188 -23.02 -50.61 32.32
C HIS A 188 -22.81 -51.30 33.68
N GLN A 189 -22.54 -50.56 34.76
CA GLN A 189 -22.42 -51.13 36.11
C GLN A 189 -23.76 -51.29 36.85
N GLY A 190 -24.86 -50.70 36.34
CA GLY A 190 -26.20 -50.81 36.93
C GLY A 190 -27.10 -51.89 36.32
N SER A 191 -26.58 -52.75 35.44
CA SER A 191 -27.35 -53.76 34.67
C SER A 191 -27.07 -55.21 35.08
N ALA A 192 -26.50 -55.45 36.27
CA ALA A 192 -26.19 -56.77 36.81
C ALA A 192 -27.03 -57.08 38.06
#